data_AF-A0A3N9WYR4-F1
#
_entry.id   AF-A0A3N9WYR4-F1
#
_cell.length_a   1.000
_cell.length_b   1.000
_cell.length_c   1.000
_cell.angle_alpha   90.00
_cell.angle_beta   90.00
_cell.angle_gamma   90.00
#
_symmetry.space_group_name_H-M   'P 1'
#
loop_
_entity.id
_entity.type
_entity.pdbx_description
1 polymer ?
#
loop_
_entity_poly.entity_id
_entity_poly.type
_entity_poly.pdbx_seq_one_letter_code
_entity_poly.pdbx_strand_id
1 'polypeptide(L)'
;MDAGQGLSTSEVQSIREALAAGRKPRVVFTAAAGQIAGQVGQVIELTDPEVSDEFVVVRFGRDELPFSPADLAVAPKGAGRRVVEPKSEPEPEAPPAVAAPEFVLDTPRVPAQRQEEPKVEQTEKPPARRAVKAVKPKGPAGLTVTLAYADGEWTVAAQQGSKALAKPYVVKPAEALKMVALVDVPGVQEAVEQILGTERAEAEQQAEKLRAELAEIEARLAELREAR
;
A
#
# COMPACT_ATOMS: atom_id res chain seq x y z
N MET A 1 -10.08 16.00 26.93
CA MET A 1 -10.90 15.81 25.72
C MET A 1 -10.17 16.56 24.62
N ASP A 2 -9.58 15.83 23.66
CA ASP A 2 -9.27 16.32 22.29
C ASP A 2 -8.74 15.16 21.40
N ALA A 3 -9.18 13.92 21.67
CA ALA A 3 -8.73 12.74 20.90
C ALA A 3 -9.50 12.57 19.56
N GLY A 4 -10.22 13.60 19.14
CA GLY A 4 -11.10 13.56 17.96
C GLY A 4 -10.80 14.63 16.92
N GLN A 5 -9.89 15.58 17.20
CA GLN A 5 -9.49 16.58 16.23
C GLN A 5 -8.18 16.14 15.56
N GLY A 6 -8.18 16.13 14.22
CA GLY A 6 -7.01 15.80 13.43
C GLY A 6 -5.83 16.75 13.69
N LEU A 7 -4.62 16.36 13.27
CA LEU A 7 -3.42 17.17 13.43
C LEU A 7 -3.60 18.54 12.76
N SER A 8 -3.40 19.60 13.54
CA SER A 8 -3.34 20.97 13.01
C SER A 8 -2.03 21.22 12.27
N THR A 9 -2.01 22.25 11.41
CA THR A 9 -0.81 22.65 10.65
C THR A 9 0.40 22.91 11.56
N SER A 10 0.18 23.51 12.74
CA SER A 10 1.25 23.77 13.72
C SER A 10 1.83 22.50 14.34
N GLU A 11 0.99 21.47 14.54
CA GLU A 11 1.41 20.18 15.06
C GLU A 11 2.16 19.38 13.99
N VAL A 12 1.72 19.43 12.73
CA VAL A 12 2.45 18.85 11.60
C VAL A 12 3.83 19.49 11.47
N GLN A 13 3.94 20.81 11.62
CA GLN A 13 5.23 21.51 11.61
C GLN A 13 6.13 21.07 12.78
N SER A 14 5.56 20.93 13.98
CA SER A 14 6.30 20.43 15.15
C SER A 14 6.79 18.99 14.96
N ILE A 15 5.98 18.13 14.33
CA ILE A 15 6.36 16.75 13.98
C ILE A 15 7.51 16.76 12.96
N ARG A 16 7.46 17.65 11.95
CA ARG A 16 8.53 17.80 10.96
C ARG A 16 9.87 18.17 11.60
N GLU A 17 9.86 19.14 12.51
CA GLU A 17 11.06 19.54 13.24
C GLU A 17 11.61 18.39 14.10
N ALA A 18 10.72 17.65 14.78
CA ALA A 18 11.13 16.50 15.57
C ALA A 18 11.74 15.38 14.72
N LEU A 19 11.21 15.12 13.52
CA LEU A 19 11.79 14.17 12.56
C LEU A 19 13.14 14.64 12.04
N ALA A 20 13.29 15.94 11.73
CA ALA A 20 14.57 16.52 11.35
C ALA A 20 15.63 16.41 12.48
N ALA A 21 15.18 16.42 13.73
CA ALA A 21 16.01 16.14 14.91
C ALA A 21 16.23 14.63 15.19
N GLY A 22 15.82 13.75 14.27
CA GLY A 22 15.96 12.29 14.39
C GLY A 22 15.04 11.64 15.43
N ARG A 23 14.03 12.35 15.93
CA ARG A 23 13.03 11.82 16.85
C ARG A 23 11.84 11.28 16.07
N LYS A 24 11.15 10.29 16.61
CA LYS A 24 9.93 9.70 16.02
C LYS A 24 8.72 10.03 16.88
N PRO A 25 7.98 11.13 16.59
CA PRO A 25 6.82 11.55 17.37
C PRO A 25 5.75 10.46 17.40
N ARG A 26 5.04 10.37 18.53
CA ARG A 26 3.93 9.42 18.68
C ARG A 26 2.60 10.12 18.38
N VAL A 27 1.76 9.44 17.63
CA VAL A 27 0.43 9.90 17.22
C VAL A 27 -0.60 8.83 17.54
N VAL A 28 -1.84 9.24 17.80
CA VAL A 28 -3.00 8.36 17.95
C VAL A 28 -3.84 8.45 16.68
N PHE A 29 -4.34 7.32 16.20
CA PHE A 29 -5.27 7.30 15.09
C PHE A 29 -6.67 7.74 15.53
N THR A 30 -7.26 8.70 14.84
CA THR A 30 -8.61 9.21 15.12
C THR A 30 -9.68 8.27 14.55
N ALA A 31 -10.96 8.58 14.78
CA ALA A 31 -12.06 7.82 14.17
C ALA A 31 -12.05 7.85 12.63
N ALA A 32 -11.43 8.87 12.01
CA ALA A 32 -11.31 8.98 10.56
C ALA A 32 -10.40 7.89 9.96
N ALA A 33 -9.43 7.40 10.73
CA ALA A 33 -8.55 6.29 10.34
C ALA A 33 -9.25 4.91 10.26
N GLY A 34 -10.54 4.83 10.55
CA GLY A 34 -11.34 3.62 10.43
C GLY A 34 -10.93 2.52 11.42
N GLN A 35 -10.55 1.35 10.91
CA GLN A 35 -10.35 0.14 11.73
C GLN A 35 -9.21 0.25 12.77
N ILE A 36 -8.27 1.16 12.56
CA ILE A 36 -7.12 1.37 13.45
C ILE A 36 -7.35 2.52 14.44
N ALA A 37 -8.53 3.13 14.47
CA ALA A 37 -8.87 4.20 15.40
C ALA A 37 -8.56 3.82 16.86
N GLY A 38 -7.98 4.76 17.60
CA GLY A 38 -7.55 4.58 18.99
C GLY A 38 -6.20 3.88 19.17
N GLN A 39 -5.60 3.33 18.11
CA GLN A 39 -4.25 2.78 18.18
C GLN A 39 -3.20 3.91 18.23
N VAL A 40 -1.98 3.57 18.65
CA VAL A 40 -0.84 4.51 18.70
C VAL A 40 0.20 4.10 17.68
N GLY A 41 0.62 5.06 16.87
CA GLY A 41 1.70 4.93 15.89
C GLY A 41 2.87 5.87 16.17
N GLN A 42 3.96 5.68 15.42
CA GLN A 42 5.11 6.57 15.38
C GLN A 42 5.26 7.15 13.99
N VAL A 43 5.34 8.47 13.89
CA VAL A 43 5.65 9.11 12.60
C VAL A 43 7.12 8.81 12.27
N ILE A 44 7.35 8.25 11.09
CA ILE A 44 8.69 7.89 10.61
C ILE A 44 9.17 8.81 9.50
N GLU A 45 8.24 9.37 8.73
CA GLU A 45 8.51 10.19 7.56
C GLU A 45 7.32 11.12 7.28
N LEU A 46 7.61 12.28 6.70
CA LEU A 46 6.63 13.16 6.09
C LEU A 46 6.99 13.29 4.62
N THR A 47 6.12 12.82 3.73
CA THR A 47 6.28 12.98 2.29
C THR A 47 5.76 14.34 1.83
N ASP A 48 5.69 14.56 0.51
CA ASP A 48 5.27 15.84 -0.06
C ASP A 48 3.73 15.99 -0.02
N PRO A 49 3.19 16.99 0.72
CA PRO A 49 1.75 17.25 0.76
C PRO A 49 1.17 17.71 -0.58
N GLU A 50 1.99 18.22 -1.51
CA GLU A 50 1.51 18.60 -2.85
C GLU A 50 1.25 17.39 -3.76
N VAL A 51 1.80 16.22 -3.40
CA VAL A 51 1.67 14.97 -4.16
C VAL A 51 0.47 14.14 -3.70
N SER A 52 0.13 14.20 -2.40
CA SER A 52 -0.98 13.47 -1.77
C SER A 52 -1.39 14.10 -0.44
N ASP A 53 -2.68 14.06 -0.12
CA ASP A 53 -3.20 14.41 1.21
C ASP A 53 -2.72 13.41 2.30
N GLU A 54 -2.37 12.19 1.90
CA GLU A 54 -1.82 11.14 2.77
C GLU A 54 -0.29 11.21 2.83
N PHE A 55 0.23 12.30 3.41
CA PHE A 55 1.67 12.54 3.44
C PHE A 55 2.35 12.20 4.77
N VAL A 56 1.61 11.74 5.77
CA VAL A 56 2.17 11.38 7.09
C VAL A 56 2.39 9.88 7.17
N VAL A 57 3.65 9.44 7.08
CA VAL A 57 3.97 8.01 7.15
C VAL A 57 4.10 7.60 8.61
N VAL A 58 3.21 6.71 9.04
CA VAL A 58 3.13 6.24 10.42
C VAL A 58 3.42 4.75 10.48
N ARG A 59 4.35 4.38 11.36
CA ARG A 59 4.61 3.00 11.75
C ARG A 59 3.76 2.62 12.96
N PHE A 60 2.93 1.59 12.81
CA PHE A 60 2.16 1.01 13.92
C PHE A 60 2.27 -0.52 13.87
N GLY A 61 2.68 -1.13 15.00
CA GLY A 61 3.01 -2.56 14.99
C GLY A 61 4.17 -2.87 14.04
N ARG A 62 3.87 -3.63 12.98
CA ARG A 62 4.82 -4.01 11.92
C ARG A 62 4.55 -3.31 10.59
N ASP A 63 3.48 -2.53 10.53
CA ASP A 63 2.99 -1.89 9.32
C ASP A 63 3.49 -0.45 9.27
N GLU A 64 3.83 0.00 8.07
CA GLU A 64 4.21 1.37 7.75
C GLU A 64 3.29 1.83 6.63
N LEU A 65 2.39 2.77 6.94
CA LEU A 65 1.39 3.25 5.99
C LEU A 65 1.33 4.78 6.01
N PRO A 66 1.05 5.40 4.84
CA PRO A 66 0.73 6.81 4.74
C PRO A 66 -0.68 7.08 5.27
N PHE A 67 -0.86 8.22 5.94
CA PHE A 67 -2.13 8.69 6.48
C PHE A 67 -2.29 10.18 6.24
N SER A 68 -3.55 10.63 6.21
CA SER A 68 -3.85 12.06 6.19
C SER A 68 -3.65 12.65 7.59
N PRO A 69 -3.28 13.94 7.71
CA PRO A 69 -3.22 14.62 9.01
C PRO A 69 -4.55 14.55 9.79
N ALA A 70 -5.69 14.47 9.10
CA ALA A 70 -7.02 14.34 9.69
C ALA A 70 -7.24 12.99 10.41
N ASP A 71 -6.54 11.93 9.99
CA ASP A 71 -6.62 10.59 10.56
C ASP A 71 -5.80 10.45 11.85
N LEU A 72 -5.02 11.47 12.20
CA LEU A 72 -4.03 11.43 13.26
C LEU A 72 -4.30 12.54 14.28
N ALA A 73 -3.99 12.27 15.53
CA ALA A 73 -3.95 13.27 16.60
C ALA A 73 -2.66 13.10 17.40
N VAL A 74 -2.21 14.16 18.07
CA VAL A 74 -1.03 14.07 18.95
C VAL A 74 -1.36 13.13 20.10
N ALA A 75 -0.52 12.09 20.30
CA ALA A 75 -0.72 11.18 21.41
C ALA A 75 -0.52 11.94 22.74
N PRO A 76 -1.43 11.79 23.73
CA PRO A 76 -1.27 12.47 25.00
C PRO A 76 0.05 12.04 25.65
N LYS A 77 0.77 13.02 26.22
CA LYS A 77 2.06 12.80 26.91
C LYS A 77 1.85 11.75 28.02
N GLY A 78 2.25 10.51 27.77
CA GLY A 78 2.07 9.39 28.71
C GLY A 78 1.35 8.15 28.16
N ALA A 79 0.84 8.16 26.92
CA ALA A 79 0.14 7.05 26.26
C ALA A 79 1.02 5.80 25.93
N GLY A 80 1.98 5.49 26.78
CA GLY A 80 2.81 4.28 26.71
C GLY A 80 3.70 4.08 27.94
N ARG A 81 3.55 4.88 29.00
CA ARG A 81 4.05 4.43 30.30
C ARG A 81 3.06 3.37 30.73
N ARG A 82 3.44 2.09 30.64
CA ARG A 82 2.82 1.03 31.41
C ARG A 82 2.85 1.52 32.86
N VAL A 83 1.75 2.07 33.33
CA VAL A 83 1.54 2.28 34.76
C VAL A 83 1.50 0.86 35.30
N VAL A 84 2.59 0.48 35.95
CA VAL A 84 2.56 -0.61 36.91
C VAL A 84 1.52 -0.14 37.92
N GLU A 85 0.35 -0.76 37.88
CA GLU A 85 -0.70 -0.55 38.86
C GLU A 85 -0.05 -0.75 40.23
N PRO A 86 -0.08 0.25 41.13
CA PRO A 86 0.40 0.03 42.48
C PRO A 86 -0.53 -1.01 43.10
N LYS A 87 0.04 -2.20 43.29
CA LYS A 87 -0.53 -3.30 44.05
C LYS A 87 -0.94 -2.76 45.42
N SER A 88 -2.22 -2.44 45.58
CA SER A 88 -2.82 -2.27 46.90
C SER A 88 -2.89 -3.67 47.53
N GLU A 89 -1.94 -3.95 48.40
CA GLU A 89 -2.07 -4.98 49.43
C GLU A 89 -2.83 -4.34 50.60
N PRO A 90 -3.87 -5.02 51.10
CA PRO A 90 -3.77 -5.41 52.51
C PRO A 90 -4.01 -6.92 52.71
N GLU A 91 -3.10 -7.44 53.53
CA GLU A 91 -3.01 -8.72 54.25
C GLU A 91 -4.24 -8.97 55.17
N PRO A 92 -4.40 -10.12 55.85
CA PRO A 92 -4.40 -11.53 55.42
C PRO A 92 -5.71 -12.26 55.82
N GLU A 93 -6.08 -13.34 55.12
CA GLU A 93 -6.82 -14.45 55.74
C GLU A 93 -6.56 -15.73 54.94
N ALA A 94 -6.15 -16.79 55.64
CA ALA A 94 -5.88 -18.12 55.09
C ALA A 94 -6.62 -19.16 55.97
N PRO A 95 -6.69 -20.43 55.57
CA PRO A 95 -7.32 -21.04 54.39
C PRO A 95 -8.38 -22.10 54.90
N PRO A 96 -8.97 -23.05 54.12
CA PRO A 96 -8.20 -24.18 53.56
C PRO A 96 -8.72 -24.79 52.21
N ALA A 97 -7.77 -25.43 51.53
CA ALA A 97 -7.82 -26.75 50.85
C ALA A 97 -8.98 -27.11 49.91
N VAL A 98 -8.65 -27.40 48.64
CA VAL A 98 -8.64 -28.73 47.95
C VAL A 98 -8.73 -28.46 46.42
N ALA A 99 -8.15 -29.18 45.48
CA ALA A 99 -7.21 -30.29 45.38
C ALA A 99 -6.64 -30.21 43.94
N ALA A 100 -5.37 -30.55 43.77
CA ALA A 100 -4.85 -31.00 42.48
C ALA A 100 -5.45 -32.39 42.15
N PRO A 101 -5.50 -32.82 40.89
CA PRO A 101 -4.38 -33.64 40.39
C PRO A 101 -4.08 -33.41 38.88
N GLU A 102 -2.82 -33.30 38.51
CA GLU A 102 -1.88 -34.35 38.05
C GLU A 102 -1.90 -34.58 36.53
N PHE A 103 -0.70 -34.40 35.99
CA PHE A 103 -0.21 -34.95 34.73
C PHE A 103 -0.52 -36.44 34.60
N VAL A 104 -0.87 -36.89 33.39
CA VAL A 104 -0.60 -38.27 32.98
C VAL A 104 0.03 -38.31 31.59
N LEU A 105 1.16 -38.99 31.60
CA LEU A 105 2.07 -39.47 30.57
C LEU A 105 1.45 -40.02 29.28
N ASP A 106 2.21 -39.81 28.20
CA ASP A 106 2.64 -40.79 27.18
C ASP A 106 1.59 -41.51 26.31
N THR A 107 1.73 -41.41 24.99
CA THR A 107 2.09 -42.54 24.10
C THR A 107 2.07 -42.06 22.63
N PRO A 108 3.18 -42.21 21.86
CA PRO A 108 3.19 -41.99 20.41
C PRO A 108 2.75 -43.26 19.67
N ARG A 109 1.96 -43.15 18.59
CA ARG A 109 1.74 -44.24 17.63
C ARG A 109 1.83 -43.76 16.20
N VAL A 110 2.79 -44.35 15.49
CA VAL A 110 3.02 -44.30 14.04
C VAL A 110 2.43 -45.61 13.42
N PRO A 111 2.53 -45.82 12.10
CA PRO A 111 1.53 -45.59 11.04
C PRO A 111 0.80 -46.88 10.60
N ALA A 112 -0.26 -46.77 9.79
CA ALA A 112 -0.81 -47.91 9.06
C ALA A 112 -1.01 -47.57 7.58
N GLN A 113 -0.20 -48.22 6.75
CA GLN A 113 -0.39 -48.39 5.31
C GLN A 113 -1.63 -49.26 5.05
N ARG A 114 -2.34 -48.99 3.94
CA ARG A 114 -3.19 -49.98 3.27
C ARG A 114 -3.18 -49.74 1.75
N GLN A 115 -2.36 -50.52 1.07
CA GLN A 115 -2.54 -51.06 -0.29
C GLN A 115 -3.88 -51.84 -0.37
N GLU A 116 -4.62 -52.06 -1.47
CA GLU A 116 -4.36 -52.32 -2.91
C GLU A 116 -5.79 -52.29 -3.56
N GLU A 117 -6.03 -51.56 -4.68
CA GLU A 117 -6.19 -52.07 -6.08
C GLU A 117 -7.60 -52.63 -6.45
N PRO A 118 -7.95 -52.86 -7.75
CA PRO A 118 -7.75 -52.09 -8.99
C PRO A 118 -9.00 -52.10 -9.94
N LYS A 119 -9.03 -51.33 -11.05
CA LYS A 119 -9.42 -51.81 -12.40
C LYS A 119 -9.15 -50.81 -13.55
N VAL A 120 -8.39 -51.32 -14.53
CA VAL A 120 -8.03 -50.94 -15.92
C VAL A 120 -8.77 -49.82 -16.67
N GLU A 121 -8.07 -49.04 -17.52
CA GLU A 121 -7.86 -49.35 -18.96
C GLU A 121 -6.83 -48.44 -19.66
N GLN A 122 -6.18 -49.03 -20.67
CA GLN A 122 -5.04 -48.60 -21.49
C GLN A 122 -5.35 -47.46 -22.47
N THR A 123 -4.38 -46.58 -22.74
CA THR A 123 -3.89 -46.37 -24.13
C THR A 123 -2.47 -45.78 -24.13
N GLU A 124 -1.54 -46.50 -24.75
CA GLU A 124 -0.14 -46.12 -24.98
C GLU A 124 0.01 -45.09 -26.13
N LYS A 125 0.93 -44.13 -25.97
CA LYS A 125 1.59 -43.38 -27.06
C LYS A 125 3.09 -43.17 -26.73
N PRO A 126 3.99 -43.18 -27.74
CA PRO A 126 5.40 -43.60 -27.62
C PRO A 126 6.34 -42.59 -26.92
N PRO A 127 7.50 -43.04 -26.41
CA PRO A 127 8.41 -42.20 -25.62
C PRO A 127 9.20 -41.23 -26.53
N ALA A 128 8.82 -39.95 -26.51
CA ALA A 128 9.67 -38.89 -27.02
C ALA A 128 10.92 -38.78 -26.14
N ARG A 129 12.07 -39.10 -26.73
CA ARG A 129 13.41 -38.96 -26.12
C ARG A 129 13.55 -37.54 -25.56
N ARG A 130 13.64 -37.43 -24.23
CA ARG A 130 14.01 -36.19 -23.55
C ARG A 130 15.44 -35.83 -23.95
N ALA A 131 15.58 -34.88 -24.88
CA ALA A 131 16.82 -34.17 -25.08
C ALA A 131 17.11 -33.38 -23.80
N VAL A 132 18.01 -33.89 -22.96
CA VAL A 132 18.55 -33.13 -21.83
C VAL A 132 19.44 -32.04 -22.43
N LYS A 133 18.86 -30.85 -22.61
CA LYS A 133 19.61 -29.66 -23.04
C LYS A 133 20.63 -29.36 -21.95
N ALA A 134 21.91 -29.42 -22.32
CA ALA A 134 23.03 -29.06 -21.46
C ALA A 134 22.77 -27.68 -20.83
N VAL A 135 22.77 -27.63 -19.50
CA VAL A 135 22.61 -26.40 -18.74
C VAL A 135 23.91 -25.61 -18.90
N LYS A 136 23.88 -24.62 -19.81
CA LYS A 136 24.88 -23.56 -19.86
C LYS A 136 24.91 -22.88 -18.48
N PRO A 137 26.10 -22.59 -17.90
CA PRO A 137 26.17 -21.93 -16.60
C PRO A 137 25.40 -20.62 -16.67
N LYS A 138 24.36 -20.52 -15.84
CA LYS A 138 23.46 -19.38 -15.78
C LYS A 138 24.27 -18.23 -15.19
N GLY A 139 24.72 -17.31 -16.05
CA GLY A 139 25.22 -16.02 -15.62
C GLY A 139 24.21 -15.32 -14.71
N PRO A 140 24.60 -14.25 -14.01
CA PRO A 140 23.68 -13.51 -13.14
C PRO A 140 22.42 -13.16 -13.95
N ALA A 141 21.26 -13.45 -13.36
CA ALA A 141 19.99 -13.24 -14.04
C ALA A 141 19.84 -11.74 -14.37
N GLY A 142 19.77 -11.42 -15.67
CA GLY A 142 19.62 -10.04 -16.13
C GLY A 142 18.34 -9.41 -15.61
N LEU A 143 18.42 -8.12 -15.28
CA LEU A 143 17.27 -7.30 -14.90
C LEU A 143 16.68 -6.66 -16.17
N THR A 144 15.40 -6.89 -16.41
CA THR A 144 14.61 -6.23 -17.45
C THR A 144 13.56 -5.36 -16.76
N VAL A 145 13.52 -4.08 -17.08
CA VAL A 145 12.45 -3.16 -16.65
C VAL A 145 11.72 -2.70 -17.90
N THR A 146 10.41 -2.87 -17.93
CA THR A 146 9.53 -2.53 -19.05
C THR A 146 8.58 -1.44 -18.60
N LEU A 147 8.61 -0.30 -19.29
CA LEU A 147 7.58 0.73 -19.21
C LEU A 147 6.64 0.53 -20.41
N ALA A 148 5.35 0.41 -20.16
CA ALA A 148 4.32 0.19 -21.18
C ALA A 148 3.19 1.21 -21.03
N TYR A 149 2.63 1.64 -22.15
CA TYR A 149 1.38 2.39 -22.21
C TYR A 149 0.31 1.52 -22.86
N ALA A 150 -0.78 1.27 -22.13
CA ALA A 150 -1.92 0.50 -22.62
C ALA A 150 -3.19 0.94 -21.90
N ASP A 151 -4.32 0.94 -22.62
CA ASP A 151 -5.65 1.26 -22.04
C ASP A 151 -5.73 2.62 -21.31
N GLY A 152 -4.93 3.60 -21.74
CA GLY A 152 -4.86 4.93 -21.10
C GLY A 152 -3.96 4.98 -19.86
N GLU A 153 -3.35 3.87 -19.47
CA GLU A 153 -2.52 3.76 -18.27
C GLU A 153 -1.05 3.47 -18.61
N TRP A 154 -0.16 4.12 -17.87
CA TRP A 154 1.27 3.80 -17.88
C TRP A 154 1.55 2.75 -16.82
N THR A 155 2.27 1.69 -17.18
CA THR A 155 2.65 0.62 -16.25
C THR A 155 4.14 0.33 -16.31
N VAL A 156 4.73 0.06 -15.14
CA VAL A 156 6.12 -0.38 -14.99
C VAL A 156 6.15 -1.80 -14.45
N ALA A 157 6.83 -2.68 -15.17
CA ALA A 157 7.08 -4.05 -14.75
C ALA A 157 8.58 -4.33 -14.69
N ALA A 158 9.02 -5.09 -13.69
CA ALA A 158 10.42 -5.51 -13.56
C ALA A 158 10.52 -7.04 -13.47
N GLN A 159 11.49 -7.61 -14.19
CA GLN A 159 11.74 -9.04 -14.27
C GLN A 159 13.24 -9.31 -14.09
N GLN A 160 13.58 -10.36 -13.34
CA GLN A 160 14.96 -10.85 -13.20
C GLN A 160 15.05 -12.24 -13.79
N GLY A 161 15.71 -12.36 -14.94
CA GLY A 161 15.69 -13.56 -15.77
C GLY A 161 14.27 -13.90 -16.22
N SER A 162 13.74 -15.05 -15.79
CA SER A 162 12.39 -15.51 -16.14
C SER A 162 11.35 -15.23 -15.05
N LYS A 163 11.73 -14.56 -13.95
CA LYS A 163 10.87 -14.32 -12.79
C LYS A 163 10.48 -12.85 -12.72
N ALA A 164 9.19 -12.57 -12.64
CA ALA A 164 8.72 -11.23 -12.31
C ALA A 164 9.15 -10.86 -10.88
N LEU A 165 9.67 -9.66 -10.70
CA LEU A 165 10.10 -9.14 -9.41
C LEU A 165 8.92 -8.59 -8.60
N ALA A 166 7.93 -8.01 -9.28
CA ALA A 166 6.73 -7.46 -8.69
C ALA A 166 5.55 -7.54 -9.67
N LYS A 167 4.34 -7.27 -9.17
CA LYS A 167 3.19 -6.99 -10.03
C LYS A 167 3.45 -5.69 -10.81
N PRO A 168 3.00 -5.58 -12.08
CA PRO A 168 3.07 -4.33 -12.82
C PRO A 168 2.43 -3.20 -12.02
N TYR A 169 3.12 -2.08 -11.92
CA TYR A 169 2.70 -0.92 -11.14
C TYR A 169 2.23 0.19 -12.08
N VAL A 170 1.01 0.71 -11.86
CA VAL A 170 0.48 1.84 -12.61
C VAL A 170 1.20 3.11 -12.15
N VAL A 171 1.79 3.86 -13.09
CA VAL A 171 2.51 5.11 -12.82
C VAL A 171 1.78 6.28 -13.46
N LYS A 172 1.95 7.46 -12.85
CA LYS A 172 1.44 8.71 -13.43
C LYS A 172 2.19 9.02 -14.74
N PRO A 173 1.53 9.64 -15.74
CA PRO A 173 2.19 10.04 -17.00
C PRO A 173 3.44 10.91 -16.77
N ALA A 174 3.39 11.82 -15.79
CA ALA A 174 4.53 12.66 -15.43
C ALA A 174 5.75 11.87 -14.95
N GLU A 175 5.56 10.75 -14.26
CA GLU A 175 6.68 9.91 -13.80
C GLU A 175 7.20 8.98 -14.88
N ALA A 176 6.32 8.47 -15.75
CA ALA A 176 6.73 7.75 -16.96
C ALA A 176 7.67 8.62 -17.82
N LEU A 177 7.35 9.91 -17.99
CA LEU A 177 8.20 10.87 -18.70
C LEU A 177 9.57 11.04 -18.06
N LYS A 178 9.65 11.19 -16.73
CA LYS A 178 10.93 11.30 -16.03
C LYS A 178 11.78 10.04 -16.24
N MET A 179 11.18 8.86 -16.21
CA MET A 179 11.89 7.61 -16.49
C MET A 179 12.40 7.55 -17.94
N VAL A 180 11.59 7.92 -18.93
CA VAL A 180 11.99 7.93 -20.35
C VAL A 180 13.10 8.96 -20.61
N ALA A 181 13.00 10.15 -20.01
CA ALA A 181 13.99 11.22 -20.17
C ALA A 181 15.39 10.80 -19.68
N LEU A 182 15.47 9.93 -18.67
CA LEU A 182 16.73 9.41 -18.15
C LEU A 182 17.40 8.36 -19.06
N VAL A 183 16.63 7.71 -19.95
CA VAL A 183 17.13 6.63 -20.83
C VAL A 183 17.64 7.17 -22.18
N ASP A 184 17.25 8.39 -22.55
CA ASP A 184 17.67 9.15 -23.75
C ASP A 184 17.71 8.32 -25.05
N VAL A 185 16.58 7.66 -25.37
CA VAL A 185 16.37 6.94 -26.63
C VAL A 185 15.44 7.76 -27.52
N PRO A 186 15.93 8.35 -28.63
CA PRO A 186 15.16 9.30 -29.45
C PRO A 186 13.82 8.75 -29.95
N GLY A 187 13.79 7.50 -30.41
CA GLY A 187 12.56 6.88 -30.93
C GLY A 187 11.49 6.61 -29.86
N VAL A 188 11.88 6.51 -28.58
CA VAL A 188 10.91 6.34 -27.48
C VAL A 188 10.31 7.69 -27.10
N GLN A 189 11.12 8.76 -27.12
CA GLN A 189 10.65 10.12 -26.83
C GLN A 189 9.59 10.56 -27.84
N GLU A 190 9.83 10.37 -29.14
CA GLU A 190 8.86 10.71 -30.20
C GLU A 190 7.52 9.98 -30.01
N ALA A 191 7.56 8.68 -29.69
CA ALA A 191 6.35 7.89 -29.46
C ALA A 191 5.57 8.38 -28.22
N VAL A 192 6.26 8.73 -27.14
CA VAL A 192 5.63 9.24 -25.91
C VAL A 192 5.01 10.62 -26.15
N GLU A 193 5.70 11.50 -26.88
CA GLU A 193 5.17 12.83 -27.24
C GLU A 193 3.92 12.73 -28.11
N GLN A 194 3.87 11.79 -29.06
CA GLN A 194 2.68 11.54 -29.88
C GLN A 194 1.48 11.07 -29.05
N ILE A 195 1.71 10.12 -28.14
CA ILE A 195 0.66 9.63 -27.22
C ILE A 195 0.11 10.79 -26.39
N LEU A 196 0.99 11.58 -25.75
CA LEU A 196 0.56 12.69 -24.90
C LEU A 196 -0.06 13.84 -25.68
N GLY A 197 0.39 14.10 -26.91
CA GLY A 197 -0.21 15.09 -27.80
C GLY A 197 -1.67 14.73 -28.11
N THR A 198 -1.94 13.45 -28.33
CA THR A 198 -3.31 12.93 -28.57
C THR A 198 -4.17 13.08 -27.33
N GLU A 199 -3.70 12.57 -26.18
CA GLU A 199 -4.42 12.68 -24.89
C GLU A 199 -4.72 14.13 -24.51
N ARG A 200 -3.76 15.04 -24.72
CA ARG A 200 -3.95 16.46 -24.45
C ARG A 200 -5.00 17.08 -25.36
N ALA A 201 -4.94 16.79 -26.67
CA ALA A 201 -5.92 17.30 -27.62
C ALA A 201 -7.34 16.81 -27.27
N GLU A 202 -7.49 15.56 -26.85
CA GLU A 202 -8.78 15.03 -26.40
C GLU A 202 -9.28 15.71 -25.12
N ALA A 203 -8.40 15.91 -24.13
CA ALA A 203 -8.74 16.62 -22.91
C ALA A 203 -9.12 18.09 -23.17
N GLU A 204 -8.41 18.77 -24.08
CA GLU A 204 -8.70 20.15 -24.49
C GLU A 204 -10.06 20.24 -25.20
N GLN A 205 -10.35 19.32 -26.14
CA GLN A 205 -11.65 19.26 -26.82
C GLN A 205 -12.80 19.01 -25.84
N GLN A 206 -12.60 18.14 -24.85
CA GLN A 206 -13.60 17.91 -23.80
C GLN A 206 -13.84 19.18 -22.96
N ALA A 207 -12.77 19.89 -22.60
CA ALA A 207 -12.87 21.16 -21.89
C ALA A 207 -13.61 22.23 -22.71
N GLU A 208 -13.33 22.33 -24.01
CA GLU A 208 -14.03 23.24 -24.92
C GLU A 208 -15.52 22.89 -25.03
N LYS A 209 -15.85 21.60 -25.16
CA LYS A 209 -17.23 21.12 -25.19
C LYS A 209 -17.99 21.51 -23.93
N LEU A 210 -17.42 21.26 -22.75
CA LEU A 210 -18.04 21.64 -21.48
C LEU A 210 -18.23 23.15 -21.35
N ARG A 211 -17.28 23.96 -21.83
CA ARG A 211 -17.42 25.42 -21.86
C ARG A 211 -18.53 25.88 -22.79
N ALA A 212 -18.69 25.24 -23.95
CA ALA A 212 -19.79 25.54 -24.87
C ALA A 212 -21.16 25.18 -24.27
N GLU A 213 -21.27 24.01 -23.63
CA GLU A 213 -22.47 23.58 -22.93
C GLU A 213 -22.85 24.54 -21.80
N LEU A 214 -21.88 25.01 -21.01
CA LEU A 214 -22.10 26.02 -19.98
C LEU A 214 -22.58 27.35 -20.59
N ALA A 215 -21.95 27.81 -21.67
CA ALA A 215 -22.35 29.04 -22.35
C ALA A 215 -23.79 29.00 -22.87
N GLU A 216 -24.25 27.85 -23.40
CA GLU A 216 -25.63 27.67 -23.84
C GLU A 216 -26.62 27.74 -22.65
N ILE A 217 -26.30 27.09 -21.53
CA ILE A 217 -27.12 27.12 -20.32
C ILE A 217 -27.18 28.55 -19.76
N GLU A 218 -26.04 29.25 -19.72
CA GLU A 218 -25.97 30.64 -19.25
C GLU A 218 -26.78 31.58 -20.14
N ALA A 219 -26.73 31.41 -21.47
CA ALA A 219 -27.57 32.16 -22.40
C ALA A 219 -29.06 31.91 -22.16
N ARG A 220 -29.46 30.64 -22.02
CA ARG A 220 -30.85 30.27 -21.71
C ARG A 220 -31.34 30.85 -20.38
N LEU A 221 -30.46 30.91 -19.37
CA LEU A 221 -30.76 31.55 -18.09
C LEU A 221 -30.88 33.07 -18.22
N ALA A 222 -30.08 33.72 -19.07
CA ALA A 222 -30.18 35.15 -19.33
C ALA A 222 -31.52 35.50 -20.00
N GLU A 223 -31.93 34.77 -21.03
CA GLU A 223 -33.24 34.94 -21.69
C GLU A 223 -34.40 34.81 -20.70
N LEU A 224 -34.36 33.82 -19.81
CA LEU A 224 -35.39 33.63 -18.77
C LEU A 224 -35.40 34.76 -17.73
N ARG A 225 -34.26 35.41 -17.46
CA ARG A 225 -34.19 36.57 -16.57
C ARG A 225 -34.75 37.83 -17.24
N GLU A 226 -34.52 38.03 -18.53
CA GLU A 226 -35.04 39.16 -19.29
C GLU A 226 -36.55 39.06 -19.54
N ALA A 227 -37.10 37.85 -19.57
CA ALA A 227 -38.53 37.60 -19.74
C ALA A 227 -39.37 37.86 -18.47
N ARG A 228 -38.77 38.27 -17.34
CA ARG A 228 -39.42 38.52 -16.05
C ARG A 228 -39.49 40.01 -15.73
#